data_AF-A0A224Z490-F1
#
_entry.id   AF-A0A224Z490-F1
#
_cell.length_a   1.000
_cell.length_b   1.000
_cell.length_c   1.000
_cell.angle_alpha   90.00
_cell.angle_beta   90.00
_cell.angle_gamma   90.00
#
_symmetry.space_group_name_H-M   'P 1'
#
loop_
_entity.id
_entity.type
_entity.pdbx_description
1 polymer ?
#
loop_
_entity_poly.entity_id
_entity_poly.type
_entity_poly.pdbx_seq_one_letter_code
_entity_poly.pdbx_strand_id
1 'polypeptide(L)'
;MILVHWTYRVKNPDGTFPLYYYVVIVLVYAVYQVTLYSSFVSSVAFCARVSDPAVGGTYMTLLNTVSNLGSSWPATVALWMVDSLTFKHCVGASKAWLHCSSKEDQNICSSQKGTCETTIDGYNIEMVFCIALGFVWLLYARRKANWLQSLPQSAWKCT
;
A
#
# COMPACT_ATOMS: atom_id res chain seq x y z
N MET A 1 5.91 7.28 -6.78
CA MET A 1 6.86 7.29 -7.92
C MET A 1 7.39 8.68 -8.19
N ILE A 2 6.55 9.61 -8.66
CA ILE A 2 6.98 10.97 -9.06
C ILE A 2 7.64 11.74 -7.90
N LEU A 3 7.06 11.70 -6.70
CA LEU A 3 7.61 12.38 -5.53
C LEU A 3 8.95 11.81 -5.04
N VAL A 4 9.14 10.48 -5.11
CA VAL A 4 10.37 9.80 -4.64
C VAL A 4 11.53 10.03 -5.63
N HIS A 5 11.22 10.16 -6.91
CA HIS A 5 12.23 10.53 -7.89
C HIS A 5 12.55 12.03 -7.81
N TRP A 6 11.54 12.86 -7.54
CA TRP A 6 11.69 14.29 -7.33
C TRP A 6 12.51 14.61 -6.06
N THR A 7 12.31 13.87 -4.96
CA THR A 7 13.17 13.98 -3.76
C THR A 7 14.63 13.73 -4.05
N TYR A 8 14.93 12.68 -4.82
CA TYR A 8 16.32 12.35 -5.16
C TYR A 8 16.96 13.45 -6.03
N ARG A 9 16.17 14.08 -6.91
CA ARG A 9 16.60 15.22 -7.75
C ARG A 9 16.80 16.53 -6.98
N VAL A 10 16.01 16.75 -5.93
CA VAL A 10 15.98 18.00 -5.14
C VAL A 10 16.98 17.98 -3.98
N LYS A 11 17.66 16.84 -3.74
CA LYS A 11 18.67 16.70 -2.69
C LYS A 11 19.85 17.64 -2.93
N ASN A 12 20.07 18.58 -2.02
CA ASN A 12 21.26 19.43 -2.05
C ASN A 12 22.52 18.62 -1.69
N PRO A 13 23.72 19.02 -2.15
CA PRO A 13 24.98 18.36 -1.83
C PRO A 13 25.28 18.30 -0.33
N ASP A 14 24.76 19.24 0.47
CA ASP A 14 24.90 19.25 1.94
C ASP A 14 23.94 18.30 2.68
N GLY A 15 23.08 17.57 1.95
CA GLY A 15 22.07 16.68 2.52
C GLY A 15 20.85 17.40 3.11
N THR A 16 20.78 18.73 3.02
CA THR A 16 19.62 19.54 3.41
C THR A 16 18.58 19.60 2.28
N PHE A 17 17.31 19.75 2.65
CA PHE A 17 16.24 19.97 1.68
C PHE A 17 15.80 21.44 1.70
N PRO A 18 15.57 22.05 0.52
CA PRO A 18 15.10 23.43 0.45
C PRO A 18 13.66 23.57 0.97
N LEU A 19 13.30 24.76 1.48
CA LEU A 19 12.01 24.98 2.15
C LEU A 19 10.79 24.69 1.25
N TYR A 20 10.89 24.93 -0.06
CA TYR A 20 9.82 24.61 -1.02
C TYR A 20 9.46 23.12 -1.05
N TYR A 21 10.43 22.24 -0.79
CA TYR A 21 10.22 20.80 -0.79
C TYR A 21 9.25 20.37 0.32
N TYR A 22 9.42 20.94 1.53
CA TYR A 22 8.53 20.69 2.65
C TYR A 22 7.12 21.20 2.40
N VAL A 23 6.98 22.40 1.82
CA VAL A 23 5.67 22.98 1.48
C VAL A 23 4.92 22.08 0.50
N VAL A 24 5.59 21.59 -0.55
CA VAL A 24 4.97 20.69 -1.54
C VAL A 24 4.52 19.38 -0.90
N ILE A 25 5.34 18.77 -0.04
CA ILE A 25 4.95 17.52 0.64
C ILE A 25 3.76 17.72 1.56
N VAL A 26 3.74 18.80 2.34
CA VAL A 26 2.62 19.11 3.24
C VAL A 26 1.33 19.26 2.43
N LEU A 27 1.37 19.95 1.29
CA LEU A 27 0.21 20.11 0.41
C LEU A 27 -0.27 18.78 -0.17
N VAL A 28 0.64 17.95 -0.69
CA VAL A 28 0.26 16.63 -1.23
C VAL A 28 -0.30 15.74 -0.13
N TYR A 29 0.31 15.75 1.04
CA TYR A 29 -0.16 15.00 2.20
C TYR A 29 -1.55 15.47 2.65
N ALA A 30 -1.81 16.78 2.64
CA ALA A 30 -3.12 17.32 2.98
C ALA A 30 -4.21 16.83 2.00
N VAL A 31 -3.96 16.88 0.68
CA VAL A 31 -4.90 16.38 -0.34
C VAL A 31 -5.16 14.88 -0.17
N TYR A 32 -4.09 14.12 0.07
CA TYR A 32 -4.19 12.68 0.35
C TYR A 32 -5.07 12.40 1.58
N GLN A 33 -4.82 13.10 2.69
CA GLN A 33 -5.59 12.96 3.93
C GLN A 33 -7.06 13.28 3.73
N VAL A 34 -7.39 14.40 3.07
CA VAL A 34 -8.78 14.76 2.79
C VAL A 34 -9.50 13.67 2.01
N THR A 35 -8.86 13.12 0.97
CA THR A 35 -9.43 12.06 0.13
C THR A 35 -9.64 10.75 0.92
N LEU A 36 -8.69 10.40 1.79
CA LEU A 36 -8.80 9.24 2.66
C LEU A 36 -9.97 9.39 3.64
N TYR A 37 -10.03 10.51 4.36
CA TYR A 37 -11.08 10.76 5.35
C TYR A 37 -12.46 10.85 4.70
N SER A 38 -12.58 11.49 3.53
CA SER A 38 -13.86 11.55 2.81
C SER A 38 -14.36 10.18 2.40
N SER A 39 -13.45 9.31 1.93
CA SER A 39 -13.78 7.93 1.54
C SER A 39 -14.18 7.09 2.75
N PHE A 40 -13.46 7.24 3.86
CA PHE A 40 -13.77 6.57 5.13
C PHE A 40 -15.15 6.95 5.65
N VAL A 41 -15.45 8.25 5.75
CA VAL A 41 -16.76 8.74 6.21
C VAL A 41 -17.89 8.26 5.30
N SER A 42 -17.66 8.23 3.99
CA SER A 42 -18.66 7.71 3.02
C SER A 42 -19.00 6.23 3.26
N SER A 43 -17.99 5.40 3.52
CA SER A 43 -18.19 3.98 3.84
C SER A 43 -18.95 3.79 5.15
N VAL A 44 -18.58 4.53 6.20
CA VAL A 44 -19.25 4.48 7.51
C VAL A 44 -20.70 4.96 7.39
N ALA A 45 -20.97 6.02 6.62
CA ALA A 45 -22.32 6.51 6.36
C ALA A 45 -23.17 5.50 5.58
N PHE A 46 -22.58 4.78 4.63
CA PHE A 46 -23.27 3.70 3.91
C PHE A 46 -23.61 2.53 4.86
N CYS A 47 -22.66 2.09 5.69
CA CYS A 47 -22.90 1.06 6.71
C CYS A 47 -23.96 1.48 7.73
N ALA A 48 -24.00 2.75 8.13
CA ALA A 48 -25.05 3.27 9.01
C ALA A 48 -26.43 3.27 8.33
N ARG A 49 -26.50 3.66 7.05
CA ARG A 49 -27.75 3.70 6.28
C ARG A 49 -28.34 2.31 6.03
N VAL A 50 -27.48 1.31 5.86
CA VAL A 50 -27.87 -0.07 5.54
C VAL A 50 -28.28 -0.88 6.76
N SER A 51 -27.82 -0.46 7.95
CA SER A 51 -28.12 -1.13 9.21
C SER A 51 -29.58 -0.95 9.60
N ASP A 52 -30.29 -2.05 9.85
CA ASP A 52 -31.70 -2.05 10.26
C ASP A 52 -31.90 -1.29 11.59
N PRO A 53 -32.89 -0.38 11.73
CA PRO A 53 -33.16 0.33 12.99
C PRO A 53 -33.37 -0.59 14.20
N ALA A 54 -33.89 -1.81 14.02
CA ALA A 54 -34.17 -2.74 15.11
C ALA A 54 -32.89 -3.43 15.66
N VAL A 55 -31.88 -3.65 14.81
CA VAL A 55 -30.61 -4.34 15.17
C VAL A 55 -29.38 -3.55 14.72
N GLY A 56 -29.51 -2.22 14.61
CA GLY A 56 -28.54 -1.38 13.93
C GLY A 56 -27.19 -1.29 14.64
N GLY A 57 -27.20 -1.37 15.97
CA GLY A 57 -25.97 -1.33 16.78
C GLY A 57 -25.05 -2.52 16.52
N THR A 58 -25.59 -3.73 16.37
CA THR A 58 -24.82 -4.95 16.11
C THR A 58 -24.27 -4.96 14.68
N TYR A 59 -25.08 -4.58 13.69
CA TYR A 59 -24.63 -4.50 12.28
C TYR A 59 -23.57 -3.43 12.08
N MET A 60 -23.73 -2.25 12.67
CA MET A 60 -22.74 -1.17 12.59
C MET A 60 -21.40 -1.58 13.21
N THR A 61 -21.43 -2.27 14.35
CA THR A 61 -20.22 -2.73 15.04
C THR A 61 -19.52 -3.82 14.24
N LEU A 62 -20.25 -4.81 13.71
CA LEU A 62 -19.68 -5.89 12.90
C LEU A 62 -19.06 -5.34 11.61
N LEU A 63 -19.75 -4.42 10.93
CA LEU A 63 -19.24 -3.78 9.71
C LEU A 63 -17.98 -2.94 9.99
N ASN A 64 -17.91 -2.25 11.12
CA ASN A 64 -16.70 -1.55 11.55
C ASN A 64 -15.54 -2.53 11.81
N THR A 65 -15.78 -3.67 12.46
CA THR A 65 -14.77 -4.71 12.68
C THR A 65 -14.24 -5.27 11.36
N VAL A 66 -15.14 -5.62 10.43
CA VAL A 66 -14.77 -6.11 9.10
C VAL A 66 -13.98 -5.05 8.33
N SER A 67 -14.37 -3.78 8.41
CA SER A 67 -13.66 -2.68 7.75
C SER A 67 -12.25 -2.48 8.32
N ASN A 68 -12.09 -2.52 9.64
CA ASN A 68 -10.78 -2.41 10.29
C ASN A 68 -9.87 -3.58 9.91
N LEU A 69 -10.38 -4.81 9.92
CA LEU A 69 -9.65 -5.99 9.44
C LEU A 69 -9.25 -5.84 7.97
N GLY A 70 -10.18 -5.40 7.13
CA GLY A 70 -10.00 -5.17 5.70
C GLY A 70 -8.90 -4.14 5.38
N SER A 71 -8.68 -3.16 6.25
CA SER A 71 -7.63 -2.15 6.08
C SER A 71 -6.23 -2.61 6.48
N SER A 72 -6.13 -3.56 7.42
CA SER A 72 -4.85 -3.94 8.04
C SER A 72 -4.15 -5.11 7.33
N TRP A 73 -4.90 -6.11 6.85
CA TRP A 73 -4.31 -7.29 6.19
C TRP A 73 -3.48 -7.00 4.92
N PRO A 74 -3.79 -5.99 4.07
CA PRO A 74 -3.02 -5.77 2.85
C PRO A 74 -1.59 -5.30 3.14
N ALA A 75 -1.37 -4.57 4.24
CA ALA A 75 -0.04 -4.10 4.62
C ALA A 75 0.89 -5.26 4.99
N THR A 76 0.37 -6.25 5.73
CA THR A 76 1.14 -7.46 6.08
C THR A 76 1.48 -8.28 4.84
N VAL A 77 0.52 -8.44 3.91
CA VAL A 77 0.73 -9.19 2.67
C VAL A 77 1.73 -8.47 1.77
N ALA A 78 1.64 -7.15 1.66
CA ALA A 78 2.57 -6.30 0.90
C ALA A 78 4.00 -6.48 1.42
N LEU A 79 4.22 -6.32 2.73
CA LEU A 79 5.55 -6.49 3.33
C LEU A 79 6.14 -7.89 3.10
N TRP A 80 5.32 -8.93 3.21
CA TRP A 80 5.75 -10.30 2.91
C TRP A 80 6.11 -10.50 1.42
N MET A 81 5.42 -9.79 0.53
CA MET A 81 5.67 -9.81 -0.91
C MET A 81 6.96 -9.07 -1.27
N VAL A 82 7.28 -7.94 -0.62
CA VAL A 82 8.55 -7.19 -0.83
C VAL A 82 9.75 -8.10 -0.65
N ASP A 83 9.76 -8.86 0.45
CA ASP A 83 10.85 -9.75 0.81
C ASP A 83 11.06 -10.85 -0.24
N SER A 84 9.98 -11.34 -0.84
CA SER A 84 10.01 -12.36 -1.89
C SER A 84 10.48 -11.81 -3.24
N LEU A 85 10.21 -10.54 -3.54
CA LEU A 85 10.55 -9.89 -4.83
C LEU A 85 11.89 -9.15 -4.83
N THR A 86 12.60 -9.07 -3.71
CA THR A 86 13.88 -8.34 -3.62
C THR A 86 15.04 -9.20 -4.12
N PHE A 87 15.70 -8.75 -5.19
CA PHE A 87 16.86 -9.44 -5.77
C PHE A 87 18.17 -8.78 -5.33
N LYS A 88 19.07 -9.58 -4.73
CA LYS A 88 20.39 -9.15 -4.26
C LYS A 88 21.49 -9.91 -5.00
N HIS A 89 22.55 -9.23 -5.45
CA HIS A 89 23.68 -9.86 -6.13
C HIS A 89 25.00 -9.59 -5.40
N CYS A 90 25.95 -10.52 -5.47
CA CYS A 90 27.28 -10.37 -4.90
C CYS A 90 28.24 -9.65 -5.87
N VAL A 91 28.80 -8.51 -5.46
CA VAL A 91 29.78 -7.74 -6.25
C VAL A 91 31.16 -7.87 -5.60
N GLY A 92 32.20 -8.21 -6.37
CA GLY A 92 33.59 -8.32 -5.89
C GLY A 92 34.14 -9.73 -5.66
N ALA A 93 33.33 -10.78 -5.85
CA ALA A 93 33.74 -12.18 -5.82
C ALA A 93 33.96 -12.76 -7.23
N SER A 94 34.79 -13.81 -7.36
CA SER A 94 35.11 -14.48 -8.64
C SER A 94 33.92 -15.18 -9.31
N LYS A 95 32.76 -15.25 -8.64
CA LYS A 95 31.48 -15.72 -9.17
C LYS A 95 30.41 -14.63 -9.01
N ALA A 96 30.38 -13.68 -9.93
CA ALA A 96 29.45 -12.53 -9.95
C ALA A 96 27.95 -12.89 -10.10
N TRP A 97 27.61 -14.17 -10.26
CA TRP A 97 26.24 -14.67 -10.48
C TRP A 97 25.57 -15.23 -9.21
N LEU A 98 26.21 -15.16 -8.03
CA LEU A 98 25.59 -15.63 -6.79
C LEU A 98 24.50 -14.65 -6.32
N HIS A 99 23.26 -15.13 -6.20
CA HIS A 99 22.14 -14.38 -5.63
C HIS A 99 22.24 -14.39 -4.09
N CYS A 100 22.35 -13.23 -3.46
CA CYS A 100 22.40 -13.11 -1.99
C CYS A 100 20.99 -13.17 -1.36
N SER A 101 20.19 -14.18 -1.71
CA SER A 101 18.82 -14.32 -1.22
C SER A 101 18.76 -14.93 0.18
N SER A 102 19.67 -15.87 0.49
CA SER A 102 19.76 -16.53 1.80
C SER A 102 20.92 -15.99 2.66
N LYS A 103 20.82 -16.17 3.99
CA LYS A 103 21.92 -15.86 4.93
C LYS A 103 23.17 -16.67 4.62
N GLU A 104 23.00 -17.88 4.09
CA GLU A 104 24.09 -18.75 3.69
C GLU A 104 24.84 -18.20 2.46
N ASP A 105 24.11 -17.69 1.47
CA ASP A 105 24.68 -17.05 0.28
C ASP A 105 25.41 -15.75 0.62
N GLN A 106 24.90 -14.98 1.60
CA GLN A 106 25.56 -13.78 2.12
C GLN A 106 26.90 -14.11 2.81
N ASN A 107 26.95 -15.20 3.58
CA ASN A 107 28.18 -15.64 4.22
C ASN A 107 29.22 -16.09 3.18
N ILE A 108 28.79 -16.79 2.13
CA ILE A 108 29.66 -17.21 1.01
C ILE A 108 30.22 -15.98 0.28
N CYS A 109 29.38 -14.99 -0.04
CA CYS A 109 29.81 -13.74 -0.68
C CYS A 109 30.82 -12.96 0.19
N SER A 110 30.55 -12.86 1.50
CA SER A 110 31.41 -12.13 2.44
C SER A 110 32.76 -12.83 2.64
N SER A 111 32.77 -14.17 2.63
CA SER A 111 34.01 -14.97 2.70
C SER A 111 34.96 -14.74 1.51
N GLN A 112 34.40 -14.32 0.37
CA GLN A 112 35.14 -14.04 -0.87
C GLN A 112 35.46 -12.55 -1.06
N LYS A 113 35.38 -11.74 0.01
CA LYS A 113 35.56 -10.27 -0.02
C LYS A 113 34.57 -9.54 -0.94
N GLY A 114 33.43 -10.16 -1.27
CA GLY A 114 32.35 -9.52 -2.01
C GLY A 114 31.37 -8.80 -1.08
N THR A 115 30.73 -7.76 -1.60
CA THR A 115 29.62 -7.05 -0.94
C THR A 115 28.32 -7.34 -1.67
N CYS A 116 27.27 -7.73 -0.94
CA CYS A 116 25.95 -7.93 -1.55
C CYS A 116 25.31 -6.57 -1.82
N GLU A 117 25.12 -6.25 -3.09
CA GLU A 117 24.49 -5.01 -3.55
C GLU A 117 23.08 -5.33 -4.10
N THR A 118 22.11 -4.52 -3.69
CA THR A 118 20.72 -4.57 -4.17
C THR A 118 20.62 -3.85 -5.51
N THR A 119 20.49 -4.58 -6.61
CA THR A 119 20.33 -3.97 -7.95
C THR A 119 18.88 -3.67 -8.29
N ILE A 120 17.92 -4.47 -7.78
CA ILE A 120 16.48 -4.26 -7.99
C ILE A 120 15.77 -4.37 -6.64
N ASP A 121 15.36 -3.22 -6.10
CA ASP A 121 14.48 -3.16 -4.93
C ASP A 121 13.09 -3.70 -5.29
N GLY A 122 12.69 -4.80 -4.65
CA GLY A 122 11.36 -5.41 -4.81
C GLY A 122 10.23 -4.40 -4.58
N TYR A 123 10.48 -3.39 -3.74
CA TYR A 123 9.59 -2.25 -3.47
C TYR A 123 9.12 -1.52 -4.73
N ASN A 124 10.00 -1.30 -5.73
CA ASN A 124 9.63 -0.61 -6.96
C ASN A 124 8.69 -1.45 -7.83
N ILE A 125 8.94 -2.76 -7.92
CA ILE A 125 8.11 -3.69 -8.69
C ILE A 125 6.75 -3.87 -7.99
N GLU A 126 6.77 -4.08 -6.69
CA GLU A 126 5.57 -4.27 -5.88
C GLU A 126 4.65 -3.07 -5.96
N MET A 127 5.16 -1.84 -5.89
CA MET A 127 4.30 -0.67 -6.00
C MET A 127 3.55 -0.60 -7.33
N VAL A 128 4.21 -0.92 -8.45
CA VAL A 128 3.55 -0.95 -9.76
C VAL A 128 2.44 -2.01 -9.77
N PHE A 129 2.73 -3.18 -9.21
CA PHE A 129 1.77 -4.27 -9.07
C PHE A 129 0.56 -3.90 -8.19
N CYS A 130 0.80 -3.32 -7.01
CA CYS A 130 -0.24 -2.84 -6.09
C CYS A 130 -1.11 -1.75 -6.73
N ILE A 131 -0.54 -0.84 -7.52
CA ILE A 131 -1.29 0.16 -8.27
C ILE A 131 -2.20 -0.53 -9.30
N ALA A 132 -1.67 -1.46 -10.09
CA ALA A 132 -2.46 -2.18 -11.09
C ALA A 132 -3.62 -2.96 -10.45
N LEU A 133 -3.36 -3.70 -9.36
CA LEU A 133 -4.39 -4.38 -8.59
C LEU A 133 -5.44 -3.40 -8.04
N GLY A 134 -5.01 -2.25 -7.51
CA GLY A 134 -5.90 -1.21 -7.02
C GLY A 134 -6.84 -0.67 -8.09
N PHE A 135 -6.34 -0.42 -9.31
CA PHE A 135 -7.17 0.00 -10.43
C PHE A 135 -8.18 -1.07 -10.87
N VAL A 136 -7.74 -2.34 -10.98
CA VAL A 136 -8.62 -3.45 -11.31
C VAL A 136 -9.72 -3.59 -10.26
N TRP A 137 -9.35 -3.53 -8.98
CA TRP A 137 -10.29 -3.59 -7.87
C TRP A 137 -11.27 -2.42 -7.91
N LEU A 138 -10.82 -1.19 -8.17
CA LEU A 138 -11.68 -0.02 -8.27
C LEU A 138 -12.74 -0.18 -9.37
N LEU A 139 -12.34 -0.68 -10.54
CA LEU A 139 -13.28 -0.91 -11.66
C LEU A 139 -14.33 -1.98 -11.33
N TYR A 140 -13.91 -3.06 -10.67
CA TYR A 140 -14.81 -4.12 -10.23
C TYR A 140 -15.74 -3.66 -9.10
N ALA A 141 -15.17 -3.08 -8.05
CA ALA A 141 -15.89 -2.61 -6.87
C ALA A 141 -16.87 -1.48 -7.20
N ARG A 142 -16.52 -0.56 -8.12
CA ARG A 142 -17.42 0.51 -8.55
C ARG A 142 -18.73 -0.03 -9.12
N ARG A 143 -18.69 -1.09 -9.92
CA ARG A 143 -19.90 -1.72 -10.48
C ARG A 143 -20.79 -2.28 -9.37
N LYS A 144 -20.18 -2.99 -8.41
CA LYS A 144 -20.90 -3.56 -7.27
C LYS A 144 -21.42 -2.48 -6.31
N ALA A 145 -20.64 -1.44 -6.04
CA ALA A 145 -21.05 -0.31 -5.21
C ALA A 145 -22.24 0.43 -5.80
N ASN A 146 -22.22 0.75 -7.09
CA ASN A 146 -23.34 1.38 -7.78
C ASN A 146 -24.60 0.49 -7.73
N TRP A 147 -24.44 -0.83 -7.89
CA TRP A 147 -25.53 -1.78 -7.75
C TRP A 147 -26.10 -1.77 -6.32
N LEU A 148 -25.26 -1.92 -5.29
CA LEU A 148 -25.67 -1.87 -3.88
C LEU A 148 -26.37 -0.55 -3.52
N GLN A 149 -25.90 0.58 -4.05
CA GLN A 149 -26.53 1.90 -3.87
C GLN A 149 -27.90 2.02 -4.53
N SER A 150 -28.15 1.27 -5.61
CA SER A 150 -29.43 1.28 -6.32
C SER A 150 -30.53 0.44 -5.64
N LEU A 151 -30.17 -0.41 -4.67
CA LEU A 151 -31.14 -1.25 -3.96
C LEU A 151 -32.03 -0.42 -3.02
N PRO A 152 -33.36 -0.65 -2.99
CA PRO A 152 -34.25 0.00 -2.05
C PRO A 152 -33.96 -0.44 -0.62
N GLN A 153 -34.24 0.43 0.37
CA GLN A 153 -33.99 0.12 1.79
C GLN A 153 -34.71 -1.14 2.29
N SER A 154 -35.82 -1.53 1.65
CA SER A 154 -36.54 -2.77 1.98
C SER A 154 -35.74 -4.04 1.70
N ALA A 155 -34.78 -4.00 0.77
CA ALA A 155 -33.90 -5.14 0.50
C ALA A 155 -32.82 -5.36 1.57
N TRP A 156 -32.65 -4.39 2.47
CA TRP A 156 -31.60 -4.39 3.50
C TRP A 156 -32.14 -4.60 4.92
N LYS A 157 -33.46 -4.47 5.10
CA LYS A 157 -34.16 -4.62 6.39
C LYS A 157 -34.87 -5.97 6.41
N CYS A 158 -34.83 -6.66 7.53
CA CYS A 158 -35.68 -7.83 7.72
C CYS A 158 -37.05 -7.31 8.16
N THR A 159 -38.08 -7.51 7.33
CA THR A 159 -39.47 -7.29 7.74
C THR A 159 -39.91 -8.38 8.71
#